data_AF-A0A2D7DBA0-F1
#
_entry.id   AF-A0A2D7DBA0-F1
#
_cell.length_a   1.000
_cell.length_b   1.000
_cell.length_c   1.000
_cell.angle_alpha   90.00
_cell.angle_beta   90.00
_cell.angle_gamma   90.00
#
_symmetry.space_group_name_H-M   'P 1'
#
loop_
_entity.id
_entity.type
_entity.pdbx_description
1 polymer ?
#
loop_
_entity_poly.entity_id
_entity_poly.type
_entity_poly.pdbx_seq_one_letter_code
_entity_poly.pdbx_strand_id
1 'polypeptide(L)'
;MRRYIIIATAILAAILVMSLVKAWQNRRARLRGEEPDTQLIGMPAVVGALAGLAVFFLGAVLLERGASGPPGKYQPAQIKDGKIVPGGFDDSADGG
;
A
#
# COMPACT_ATOMS: atom_id res chain seq x y z
N MET A 1 6.85 -8.93 -10.96
CA MET A 1 7.71 -7.75 -10.68
C MET A 1 6.93 -6.62 -10.01
N ARG A 2 5.76 -6.20 -10.56
CA ARG A 2 4.92 -5.14 -9.97
C ARG A 2 4.65 -5.28 -8.47
N ARG A 3 4.29 -6.49 -7.99
CA ARG A 3 4.06 -6.76 -6.55
C ARG A 3 5.24 -6.39 -5.64
N TYR A 4 6.48 -6.63 -6.09
CA TYR A 4 7.67 -6.34 -5.29
C TYR A 4 7.97 -4.84 -5.25
N ILE A 5 7.73 -4.13 -6.35
CA ILE A 5 7.89 -2.67 -6.42
C ILE A 5 6.91 -2.00 -5.46
N ILE A 6 5.65 -2.44 -5.48
CA ILE A 6 4.61 -1.93 -4.59
C ILE A 6 4.99 -2.13 -3.12
N ILE A 7 5.40 -3.34 -2.74
CA ILE A 7 5.84 -3.64 -1.36
C ILE A 7 7.05 -2.77 -0.99
N ALA A 8 8.04 -2.65 -1.88
CA ALA A 8 9.21 -1.82 -1.64
C ALA A 8 8.85 -0.33 -1.45
N THR A 9 7.94 0.21 -2.27
CA THR A 9 7.48 1.61 -2.13
C THR A 9 6.69 1.84 -0.84
N ALA A 10 5.88 0.86 -0.42
CA ALA A 10 5.14 0.94 0.84
C ALA A 10 6.08 0.98 2.05
N ILE A 11 7.10 0.13 2.07
CA ILE A 11 8.12 0.11 3.13
C ILE A 11 8.88 1.45 3.16
N LEU A 12 9.29 1.96 2.00
CA LEU A 12 10.02 3.22 1.89
C LEU A 12 9.16 4.40 2.37
N ALA A 13 7.87 4.44 1.99
CA ALA A 13 6.94 5.44 2.48
C ALA A 13 6.77 5.39 4.01
N ALA A 14 6.65 4.19 4.60
CA ALA A 14 6.52 4.03 6.04
C ALA A 14 7.76 4.55 6.80
N ILE A 15 8.97 4.24 6.30
CA ILE A 15 10.23 4.73 6.87
C ILE A 15 10.31 6.26 6.78
N LEU A 16 9.92 6.85 5.65
CA LEU A 16 9.89 8.31 5.47
C LEU A 16 8.93 8.99 6.44
N VAL A 17 7.71 8.46 6.60
CA VAL A 17 6.72 9.01 7.52
C VAL A 17 7.23 8.95 8.96
N MET A 18 7.76 7.81 9.42
CA MET A 18 8.35 7.71 10.77
C MET A 18 9.49 8.71 10.98
N SER A 19 10.37 8.85 9.99
CA SER A 19 11.50 9.78 10.06
C SER A 19 11.04 11.23 10.15
N LEU A 20 10.02 11.60 9.37
CA LEU A 20 9.45 12.95 9.36
C LEU A 20 8.74 13.27 10.68
N VAL A 21 7.96 12.33 11.21
CA VAL A 21 7.27 12.47 12.50
C VAL A 21 8.28 12.65 13.63
N LYS A 22 9.33 11.83 13.67
CA LYS A 22 10.39 11.92 14.69
C LYS A 22 11.15 13.25 14.59
N ALA A 23 11.44 13.70 13.37
CA ALA A 23 12.07 15.00 13.14
C ALA A 23 11.18 16.17 13.61
N TRP A 24 9.87 16.09 13.35
CA TRP A 24 8.91 17.10 13.79
C TRP A 24 8.74 17.12 15.31
N GLN A 25 8.65 15.96 15.96
CA GLN A 25 8.62 15.81 17.41
C GLN A 25 9.88 16.39 18.05
N ASN A 26 11.06 16.05 17.54
CA ASN A 26 12.34 16.61 18.01
C ASN A 26 12.40 18.14 17.85
N ARG A 27 11.91 18.67 16.74
CA ARG A 27 11.89 20.12 16.50
C ARG A 27 10.94 20.82 17.46
N ARG A 28 9.78 20.22 17.74
CA ARG A 28 8.78 20.78 18.66
C ARG A 28 9.24 20.70 20.12
N ALA A 29 9.91 19.63 20.53
CA ALA A 29 10.50 19.48 21.86
C ALA A 29 11.59 20.53 22.11
N ARG A 30 12.51 20.73 21.15
CA ARG A 30 13.54 21.78 21.22
C ARG A 30 12.95 23.19 21.35
N LEU A 31 11.84 23.47 20.67
CA LEU A 31 11.15 24.76 20.76
C LEU A 31 10.44 24.99 22.10
N ARG A 32 10.13 23.92 22.84
CA ARG A 32 9.49 23.99 24.17
C ARG A 32 10.48 24.03 25.33
N GLY A 33 11.78 23.86 25.06
CA GLY A 33 12.82 23.83 26.10
C GLY A 33 12.76 22.56 26.98
N GLU A 34 12.01 21.54 26.57
CA GLU A 34 11.97 20.23 27.23
C GLU A 34 13.24 19.46 26.83
N GLU A 35 14.04 19.00 27.80
CA GLU A 35 15.08 18.02 27.54
C GLU A 35 14.46 16.77 26.89
N PRO A 36 15.15 16.09 25.96
CA PRO A 36 14.61 14.94 25.26
C PRO A 36 14.23 13.88 26.29
N ASP A 37 12.92 13.81 26.56
CA ASP A 37 12.37 12.96 27.59
C ASP A 37 12.71 11.50 27.27
N THR A 38 13.50 10.90 28.15
CA THR A 38 13.92 9.51 28.11
C THR A 38 12.83 8.57 28.64
N GLN A 39 11.66 9.10 29.00
CA GLN A 39 10.53 8.31 29.46
C GLN A 39 9.95 7.44 28.35
N LEU A 40 10.13 6.14 28.58
CA LEU A 40 9.51 4.99 27.93
C LEU A 40 8.09 5.31 27.42
N ILE A 41 8.00 5.50 26.09
CA ILE A 41 6.78 5.48 25.27
C ILE A 41 5.61 6.24 25.92
N GLY A 42 5.66 7.57 25.87
CA GLY A 42 4.53 8.41 26.23
C GLY A 42 3.27 8.08 25.41
N MET A 43 2.10 8.33 25.99
CA MET A 43 0.79 8.04 25.38
C MET A 43 0.60 8.51 23.92
N PRO A 44 1.19 9.65 23.48
CA PRO A 44 1.16 10.04 22.07
C PRO A 44 1.84 9.04 21.11
N ALA A 45 2.88 8.34 21.57
CA ALA A 45 3.56 7.31 20.78
C ALA A 45 2.71 6.04 20.65
N VAL A 46 1.95 5.68 21.68
CA VAL A 46 0.99 4.55 21.63
C VAL A 46 -0.13 4.84 20.64
N VAL A 47 -0.73 6.04 20.72
CA VAL A 47 -1.78 6.48 19.78
C VAL A 47 -1.23 6.56 18.36
N GLY A 48 -0.02 7.09 18.19
CA GLY A 48 0.67 7.13 16.89
C GLY A 48 0.94 5.74 16.32
N ALA A 49 1.35 4.79 17.16
CA ALA A 49 1.57 3.41 16.75
C ALA A 49 0.26 2.74 16.30
N LEU A 50 -0.84 2.91 17.06
CA LEU A 50 -2.15 2.37 16.71
C LEU A 50 -2.69 2.98 15.41
N ALA A 51 -2.57 4.31 15.24
CA ALA A 51 -2.98 4.98 14.02
C ALA A 51 -2.15 4.53 12.81
N GLY A 52 -0.83 4.39 12.98
CA GLY A 52 0.07 3.88 11.94
C GLY A 52 -0.28 2.44 11.55
N LEU A 53 -0.60 1.59 12.53
CA LEU A 53 -1.02 0.21 12.31
C LEU A 53 -2.34 0.15 11.55
N ALA A 54 -3.33 0.98 11.91
CA ALA A 54 -4.59 1.07 11.19
C ALA A 54 -4.42 1.50 9.73
N VAL A 55 -3.63 2.56 9.48
CA VAL A 55 -3.35 3.06 8.12
C VAL A 55 -2.58 2.01 7.30
N PHE A 56 -1.64 1.29 7.91
CA PHE A 56 -0.92 0.21 7.24
C PHE A 56 -1.86 -0.92 6.80
N PHE A 57 -2.74 -1.39 7.68
CA PHE A 57 -3.71 -2.44 7.34
C PHE A 57 -4.71 -1.98 6.27
N LEU A 58 -5.24 -0.77 6.38
CA LEU A 58 -6.11 -0.18 5.36
C LEU A 58 -5.42 -0.08 4.00
N GLY A 59 -4.17 0.40 4.00
CA GLY A 59 -3.35 0.48 2.79
C GLY A 59 -3.08 -0.89 2.18
N ALA A 60 -2.76 -1.89 3.00
CA ALA A 60 -2.51 -3.27 2.56
C ALA A 60 -3.78 -3.90 1.95
N VAL A 61 -4.94 -3.73 2.58
CA VAL A 61 -6.23 -4.26 2.07
C VAL A 61 -6.63 -3.57 0.76
N LEU A 62 -6.51 -2.24 0.69
CA LEU A 62 -6.81 -1.49 -0.54
C LEU A 62 -5.87 -1.89 -1.67
N LEU A 63 -4.62 -2.15 -1.35
CA LEU A 63 -3.64 -2.59 -2.32
C LEU A 63 -3.89 -4.01 -2.82
N GLU A 64 -4.26 -4.92 -1.94
CA GLU A 64 -4.65 -6.28 -2.31
C GLU A 64 -5.87 -6.26 -3.25
N ARG A 65 -6.87 -5.42 -2.95
CA ARG A 65 -8.05 -5.23 -3.80
C ARG A 65 -7.76 -4.52 -5.12
N GLY A 66 -6.84 -3.55 -5.13
CA GLY A 66 -6.45 -2.84 -6.35
C GLY A 66 -5.45 -3.60 -7.22
N ALA A 67 -4.86 -4.68 -6.70
CA ALA A 67 -3.87 -5.50 -7.40
C ALA A 67 -4.46 -6.66 -8.18
N SER A 68 -5.78 -6.92 -8.09
CA SER A 68 -6.46 -7.78 -9.05
C SER A 68 -6.27 -7.19 -10.45
N GLY A 69 -5.59 -7.92 -11.33
CA GLY A 69 -5.31 -7.50 -12.70
C GLY A 69 -6.57 -7.15 -13.48
N PRO A 70 -6.43 -6.61 -14.70
CA PRO A 70 -7.57 -6.24 -15.54
C PRO A 70 -8.61 -7.36 -15.53
N PRO A 71 -9.91 -7.06 -15.31
CA PRO A 71 -10.94 -8.08 -15.42
C PRO A 71 -10.85 -8.67 -16.82
N GLY A 72 -10.72 -9.99 -16.91
CA GLY A 72 -10.69 -10.70 -18.17
C GLY A 72 -9.51 -11.68 -18.30
N LYS A 73 -9.85 -12.95 -18.54
CA LYS A 73 -8.87 -13.95 -18.96
C LYS A 73 -8.60 -13.72 -20.46
N TYR A 74 -7.34 -13.57 -20.83
CA TYR A 74 -6.96 -13.56 -22.24
C TYR A 74 -7.25 -14.94 -22.84
N GLN A 75 -8.09 -14.98 -23.86
CA GLN A 75 -8.29 -16.16 -24.68
C GLN A 75 -7.38 -16.06 -25.91
N PRO A 76 -6.44 -17.01 -26.11
CA PRO A 76 -5.60 -17.02 -27.30
C PRO A 76 -6.42 -17.32 -28.55
N ALA A 77 -5.88 -16.97 -29.72
CA ALA A 77 -6.52 -17.28 -30.99
C ALA A 77 -6.75 -18.79 -31.14
N GLN A 78 -7.94 -19.16 -31.62
CA GLN A 78 -8.34 -20.55 -31.81
C GLN A 78 -8.68 -20.80 -33.28
N ILE A 79 -8.42 -22.02 -33.74
CA ILE A 79 -8.86 -22.46 -35.06
C ILE A 79 -10.19 -23.17 -34.87
N LYS A 80 -11.26 -22.61 -35.44
CA LYS A 80 -12.60 -23.23 -35.48
C LYS A 80 -13.01 -23.39 -36.93
N ASP A 81 -13.37 -24.61 -37.33
CA ASP A 81 -13.83 -24.95 -38.68
C ASP A 81 -12.88 -24.46 -39.80
N GLY A 82 -11.57 -24.60 -39.57
CA GLY A 82 -10.54 -24.18 -40.52
C GLY A 82 -10.34 -22.67 -40.64
N LYS A 83 -11.05 -21.85 -39.86
CA LYS A 83 -10.89 -20.39 -39.80
C LYS A 83 -10.19 -19.98 -38.50
N ILE A 84 -9.30 -18.99 -38.61
CA ILE A 84 -8.61 -18.40 -37.46
C ILE A 84 -9.56 -17.41 -36.79
N VAL A 85 -9.95 -17.70 -35.56
CA VAL A 85 -10.70 -16.78 -34.70
C VAL A 85 -9.69 -15.99 -33.87
N PRO A 86 -9.66 -14.64 -33.96
CA PRO A 86 -8.72 -13.83 -33.19
C PRO A 86 -8.95 -14.00 -31.68
N GLY A 87 -7.85 -14.00 -30.93
CA GLY A 87 -7.90 -13.98 -29.47
C GLY A 87 -8.37 -12.63 -28.93
N GLY A 88 -8.86 -12.62 -27.71
CA GLY A 88 -9.40 -11.42 -27.06
C GLY A 88 -9.43 -11.58 -25.54
N PHE A 89 -9.65 -10.49 -24.83
CA PHE A 89 -9.95 -10.54 -23.40
C PHE A 89 -11.43 -10.87 -23.23
N ASP A 90 -11.74 -11.79 -22.33
CA ASP A 90 -13.11 -12.15 -21.99
C ASP A 90 -13.70 -11.08 -21.06
N ASP A 91 -14.51 -10.18 -21.61
CA ASP A 91 -15.16 -9.08 -20.88
C ASP A 91 -16.40 -9.53 -20.08
N SER A 92 -16.67 -10.84 -19.99
CA SER A 92 -17.88 -11.40 -19.33
C SER A 92 -17.89 -11.33 -17.80
N ALA A 93 -16.99 -10.54 -17.18
CA ALA A 93 -16.89 -10.39 -15.72
C ALA A 93 -17.59 -9.13 -15.17
N ASP A 94 -18.33 -8.37 -16.00
CA ASP A 94 -19.12 -7.21 -15.61
C ASP A 94 -20.64 -7.46 -15.74
N GLY A 95 -21.16 -8.41 -14.96
CA GLY A 95 -22.60 -8.68 -14.91
C GLY A 95 -23.01 -9.55 -13.72
N GLY A 96 -23.13 -8.96 -12.53
CA GLY A 96 -23.69 -9.58 -11.32
C GLY A 96 -23.27 -8.92 -10.03
#